data_AF-A0A5E4DJI6-F1
#
_entry.id   AF-A0A5E4DJI6-F1
#
_cell.length_a   1.000
_cell.length_b   1.000
_cell.length_c   1.000
_cell.angle_alpha   90.00
_cell.angle_beta   90.00
_cell.angle_gamma   90.00
#
_symmetry.space_group_name_H-M   'P 1'
#
loop_
_entity.id
_entity.type
_entity.pdbx_description
1 polymer ?
#
loop_
_entity_poly.entity_id
_entity_poly.type
_entity_poly.pdbx_seq_one_letter_code
_entity_poly.pdbx_strand_id
1 'polypeptide(L)'
;MLHVELPHVNLLSKMDLIEHYGKLAFNLDYYTEVLDLSYLLDHLASDPFFRHYRQLNEKLVQLIEDYSLVSFIPLNIQDKDSIQRVLQAVDKANGYCFGVQEQRSLEAMMSAAVGADFHFSS
;
A
#
# COMPACT_ATOMS: atom_id res chain seq x y z
N MET A 1 9.89 -2.46 -7.07
CA MET A 1 8.50 -2.46 -7.57
C MET A 1 8.42 -3.26 -8.86
N LEU A 2 7.59 -4.30 -8.85
CA LEU A 2 7.28 -5.10 -10.04
C LEU A 2 6.41 -4.26 -10.99
N HIS A 3 6.73 -4.23 -12.28
CA HIS A 3 5.87 -3.59 -13.30
C HIS A 3 4.78 -4.57 -13.71
N VAL A 4 3.58 -4.39 -13.14
CA VAL A 4 2.36 -5.09 -13.57
C VAL A 4 1.73 -4.30 -14.73
N GLU A 5 1.07 -4.97 -15.68
CA GLU A 5 0.45 -4.33 -16.85
C GLU A 5 -0.63 -3.30 -16.49
N LEU A 6 -1.30 -3.49 -15.34
CA LEU A 6 -2.39 -2.64 -14.86
C LEU A 6 -2.08 -2.08 -13.47
N PRO A 7 -2.60 -0.88 -13.14
CA PRO A 7 -2.52 -0.35 -11.79
C PRO A 7 -3.21 -1.29 -10.81
N HIS A 8 -2.53 -1.55 -9.70
CA HIS A 8 -2.99 -2.50 -8.70
C HIS A 8 -2.97 -1.87 -7.32
N VAL A 9 -4.07 -2.05 -6.58
CA VAL A 9 -4.24 -1.56 -5.21
C VAL A 9 -4.73 -2.74 -4.37
N ASN A 10 -3.94 -3.17 -3.39
CA ASN A 10 -4.40 -4.22 -2.48
C ASN A 10 -5.26 -3.62 -1.37
N LEU A 11 -6.44 -4.20 -1.15
CA LEU A 11 -7.35 -3.78 -0.09
C LEU A 11 -7.52 -4.89 0.93
N LEU A 12 -7.31 -4.58 2.21
CA LEU A 12 -7.68 -5.46 3.31
C LEU A 12 -9.13 -5.17 3.68
N SER A 13 -10.05 -5.86 3.02
CA SER A 13 -11.49 -5.72 3.26
C SER A 13 -11.92 -6.30 4.60
N LYS A 14 -13.02 -5.77 5.15
CA LYS A 14 -13.69 -6.28 6.36
C LYS A 14 -12.84 -6.15 7.63
N MET A 15 -12.12 -5.04 7.73
CA MET A 15 -11.25 -4.79 8.88
C MET A 15 -12.01 -4.72 10.21
N ASP A 16 -13.30 -4.38 10.16
CA ASP A 16 -14.24 -4.42 11.27
C ASP A 16 -14.37 -5.80 11.92
N LEU A 17 -14.11 -6.88 11.18
CA LEU A 17 -14.24 -8.23 11.70
C LEU A 17 -13.01 -8.72 12.47
N ILE A 18 -11.85 -8.07 12.31
CA ILE A 18 -10.58 -8.54 12.90
C ILE A 18 -10.70 -8.69 14.42
N GLU A 19 -11.38 -7.75 15.07
CA GLU A 19 -11.59 -7.77 16.52
C GLU A 19 -12.43 -8.98 17.00
N HIS A 20 -13.28 -9.54 16.13
CA HIS A 20 -14.09 -10.71 16.45
C HIS A 20 -13.32 -12.03 16.38
N TYR A 21 -12.18 -12.07 15.69
CA TYR A 21 -11.39 -13.30 15.50
C TYR A 21 -10.24 -13.46 16.51
N GLY A 22 -10.11 -12.53 17.46
CA GLY A 22 -9.15 -12.60 18.56
C GLY A 22 -8.00 -11.61 18.42
N LYS A 23 -6.94 -11.83 19.22
CA LYS A 23 -5.77 -10.96 19.23
C LYS A 23 -4.81 -11.36 18.12
N LEU A 24 -4.42 -10.39 17.30
CA LEU A 24 -3.34 -10.54 16.32
C LEU A 24 -2.01 -10.76 17.04
N ALA A 25 -1.11 -11.52 16.40
CA ALA A 25 0.25 -11.74 16.90
C ALA A 25 1.10 -10.46 16.84
N PHE A 26 0.81 -9.60 15.85
CA PHE A 26 1.48 -8.31 15.63
C PHE A 26 0.45 -7.18 15.47
N ASN A 27 0.92 -5.94 15.49
CA ASN A 27 0.06 -4.79 15.19
C ASN A 27 -0.46 -4.85 13.76
N LEU A 28 -1.63 -4.24 13.51
CA LEU A 28 -2.22 -4.25 12.17
C LEU A 28 -1.29 -3.63 11.13
N ASP A 29 -0.58 -2.56 11.50
CA ASP A 29 0.35 -1.84 10.65
C ASP A 29 1.45 -2.76 10.08
N TYR A 30 1.86 -3.77 10.86
CA TYR A 30 2.82 -4.77 10.42
C TYR A 30 2.33 -5.56 9.19
N TYR A 31 1.05 -5.91 9.18
CA TYR A 31 0.44 -6.68 8.09
C TYR A 31 0.07 -5.81 6.88
N THR A 32 -0.11 -4.49 7.07
CA THR A 32 -0.46 -3.57 5.98
C THR A 32 0.75 -2.94 5.30
N GLU A 33 1.76 -2.56 6.08
CA GLU A 33 2.96 -1.87 5.60
C GLU A 33 4.10 -2.84 5.29
N VAL A 34 4.00 -4.09 5.77
CA VAL A 34 4.99 -5.16 5.50
C VAL A 34 6.40 -4.70 5.91
N LEU A 35 6.49 -4.23 7.15
CA LEU A 35 7.74 -3.77 7.77
C LEU A 35 8.46 -4.98 8.37
N ASP A 36 9.59 -5.37 7.76
CA ASP A 36 10.48 -6.46 8.17
C ASP A 36 9.74 -7.76 8.54
N LEU A 37 9.55 -8.62 7.54
CA LEU A 37 8.82 -9.88 7.69
C LEU A 37 9.59 -10.96 8.47
N SER A 38 10.81 -10.68 8.92
CA SER A 38 11.63 -11.62 9.70
C SER A 38 10.91 -12.10 10.96
N TYR A 39 10.17 -11.21 11.65
CA TYR A 39 9.40 -11.56 12.84
C TYR A 39 8.29 -12.58 12.55
N LEU A 40 7.65 -12.47 11.38
CA LEU A 40 6.63 -13.41 10.93
C LEU A 40 7.25 -14.76 10.60
N LEU A 41 8.44 -14.79 9.99
CA LEU A 41 9.14 -16.02 9.66
C LEU A 41 9.47 -16.84 10.91
N ASP A 42 9.93 -16.19 11.97
CA ASP A 42 10.23 -16.85 13.24
C ASP A 42 8.96 -17.28 13.99
N HIS A 43 7.90 -16.48 13.93
CA HIS A 43 6.60 -16.87 14.47
C HIS A 43 6.04 -18.10 13.74
N LEU A 44 6.12 -18.15 12.41
CA LEU A 44 5.69 -19.32 11.62
C LEU A 44 6.51 -20.56 11.97
N ALA A 45 7.84 -20.43 12.15
CA ALA A 45 8.69 -21.57 12.49
C ALA A 45 8.40 -22.19 13.88
N SER A 46 7.68 -21.48 14.75
CA SER A 46 7.23 -22.01 16.04
C SER A 46 6.20 -23.13 15.89
N ASP A 47 5.40 -23.10 14.81
CA ASP A 47 4.41 -24.13 14.49
C ASP A 47 5.11 -25.38 13.91
N PRO A 48 4.85 -26.58 14.46
CA PRO A 48 5.38 -27.84 13.93
C PRO A 48 5.15 -28.05 12.43
N PHE A 49 4.04 -27.56 11.89
CA PHE A 49 3.69 -27.68 10.47
C PHE A 49 4.61 -26.82 9.59
N PHE A 50 4.75 -25.53 9.93
CA PHE A 50 5.51 -24.58 9.12
C PHE A 50 7.03 -24.73 9.27
N ARG A 51 7.51 -25.40 10.33
CA ARG A 51 8.94 -25.66 10.55
C ARG A 51 9.61 -26.39 9.38
N HIS A 52 8.90 -27.30 8.72
CA HIS A 52 9.42 -28.05 7.57
C HIS A 52 9.58 -27.17 6.32
N TYR A 53 8.87 -26.04 6.25
CA TYR A 53 8.85 -25.12 5.11
C TYR A 53 9.66 -23.85 5.37
N ARG A 54 10.56 -23.83 6.37
CA ARG A 54 11.29 -22.61 6.74
C ARG A 54 12.05 -21.99 5.57
N GLN A 55 12.78 -22.79 4.79
CA GLN A 55 13.52 -22.29 3.62
C GLN A 55 12.61 -21.70 2.54
N LEU A 56 11.43 -22.30 2.33
CA LEU A 56 10.44 -21.77 1.39
C LEU A 56 9.88 -20.44 1.87
N ASN A 57 9.48 -20.37 3.14
CA ASN A 57 8.92 -19.15 3.74
C ASN A 57 9.95 -18.02 3.74
N GLU A 58 11.22 -18.31 3.99
CA GLU A 58 12.32 -17.34 3.91
C GLU A 58 12.46 -16.75 2.50
N LYS A 59 12.40 -17.60 1.45
CA LYS A 59 12.44 -17.12 0.07
C LYS A 59 11.19 -16.34 -0.33
N LEU A 60 10.02 -16.69 0.19
CA LEU A 60 8.80 -15.93 -0.01
C LEU A 60 8.85 -14.55 0.66
N VAL A 61 9.35 -14.48 1.89
CA VAL A 61 9.57 -13.22 2.61
C VAL A 61 10.52 -12.32 1.82
N GLN A 62 11.67 -12.84 1.41
CA GLN A 62 12.65 -12.10 0.61
C GLN A 62 12.01 -11.55 -0.68
N LEU A 63 11.23 -12.37 -1.40
CA LEU A 63 10.56 -11.95 -2.63
C LEU A 63 9.49 -10.88 -2.39
N ILE A 64 8.75 -10.96 -1.28
CA ILE A 64 7.76 -9.95 -0.91
C ILE A 64 8.43 -8.60 -0.64
N GLU A 65 9.53 -8.61 0.12
CA GLU A 65 10.28 -7.40 0.49
C GLU A 65 10.97 -6.77 -0.73
N ASP A 66 11.71 -7.56 -1.52
CA ASP A 66 12.49 -7.10 -2.68
C ASP A 66 11.60 -6.43 -3.74
N TYR A 67 10.38 -6.94 -3.93
CA TYR A 67 9.46 -6.45 -4.96
C TYR A 67 8.35 -5.56 -4.41
N SER A 68 8.25 -5.42 -3.08
CA SER A 68 7.17 -4.70 -2.37
C SER A 68 5.78 -5.10 -2.87
N LEU A 69 5.55 -6.40 -3.03
CA LEU A 69 4.39 -6.94 -3.77
C LEU A 69 3.07 -6.80 -3.04
N VAL A 70 3.13 -6.74 -1.71
CA VAL A 70 1.95 -6.77 -0.85
C VAL A 70 2.05 -5.59 0.10
N SER A 71 1.24 -4.57 -0.16
CA SER A 71 0.93 -3.51 0.80
C SER A 71 -0.55 -3.27 0.70
N PHE A 72 -1.24 -3.35 1.84
CA PHE A 72 -2.68 -3.33 1.91
C PHE A 72 -3.17 -2.01 2.49
N ILE A 73 -4.19 -1.44 1.86
CA ILE A 73 -4.94 -0.34 2.46
C ILE A 73 -6.08 -0.95 3.28
N PRO A 74 -6.17 -0.64 4.58
CA PRO A 74 -7.27 -1.10 5.43
C PRO A 74 -8.61 -0.50 4.99
N LEU A 75 -9.60 -1.35 4.73
CA LEU A 75 -10.96 -0.95 4.37
C LEU A 75 -11.99 -1.41 5.40
N ASN A 76 -12.64 -0.43 6.02
CA ASN A 76 -13.85 -0.62 6.82
C ASN A 76 -15.01 0.13 6.15
N ILE A 77 -16.06 -0.59 5.74
CA ILE A 77 -17.22 -0.01 5.05
C ILE A 77 -18.10 0.87 5.97
N GLN A 78 -17.97 0.70 7.28
CA GLN A 78 -18.69 1.52 8.26
C GLN A 78 -18.00 2.87 8.50
N ASP A 79 -16.71 2.97 8.17
CA ASP A 79 -15.92 4.19 8.32
C ASP A 79 -15.79 4.94 6.98
N LYS A 80 -16.37 6.13 6.92
CA LYS A 80 -16.32 6.98 5.73
C LYS A 80 -14.89 7.43 5.41
N ASP A 81 -14.05 7.65 6.42
CA ASP A 81 -12.69 8.13 6.22
C ASP A 81 -11.79 7.02 5.63
N SER A 82 -12.03 5.76 6.02
CA SER A 82 -11.39 4.59 5.40
C SER A 82 -11.77 4.45 3.92
N ILE A 83 -13.05 4.59 3.58
CA ILE A 83 -13.51 4.55 2.18
C ILE A 83 -12.89 5.69 1.37
N GLN A 84 -12.85 6.90 1.91
CA GLN A 84 -12.27 8.05 1.23
C GLN A 84 -10.77 7.85 0.93
N ARG A 85 -10.01 7.28 1.87
CA ARG A 85 -8.60 6.95 1.65
C ARG A 85 -8.40 5.93 0.52
N VAL A 86 -9.24 4.90 0.46
CA VAL A 86 -9.21 3.92 -0.62
C VAL A 86 -9.53 4.57 -1.97
N LEU A 87 -10.56 5.42 -2.02
CA LEU A 87 -10.92 6.13 -3.24
C LEU A 87 -9.77 6.99 -3.75
N GLN A 88 -9.13 7.76 -2.86
CA GLN A 88 -7.95 8.56 -3.21
C GLN A 88 -6.78 7.72 -3.73
N ALA A 89 -6.56 6.54 -3.17
CA ALA A 89 -5.51 5.63 -3.62
C ALA A 89 -5.80 5.05 -5.01
N VAL A 90 -7.06 4.67 -5.27
CA VAL A 90 -7.52 4.18 -6.58
C VAL A 90 -7.44 5.28 -7.64
N ASP A 91 -7.88 6.49 -7.31
CA ASP A 91 -7.78 7.66 -8.17
C ASP A 91 -6.33 7.94 -8.55
N LYS A 92 -5.42 7.96 -7.56
CA LYS A 92 -3.99 8.13 -7.78
C LYS A 92 -3.41 7.01 -8.67
N ALA A 93 -3.81 5.76 -8.46
CA ALA A 93 -3.35 4.63 -9.26
C ALA A 93 -3.81 4.71 -10.72
N ASN A 94 -5.01 5.26 -10.96
CA ASN A 94 -5.52 5.54 -12.30
C ASN A 94 -4.91 6.81 -12.95
N GLY A 95 -4.07 7.57 -12.22
CA GLY A 95 -3.47 8.81 -12.69
C GLY A 95 -4.33 10.06 -12.48
N TYR A 96 -5.43 9.95 -11.72
CA TYR A 96 -6.22 11.10 -11.30
C TYR A 96 -5.58 11.74 -10.06
N CYS A 97 -4.83 12.82 -10.29
CA CYS A 97 -4.07 13.55 -9.26
C CYS A 97 -4.83 14.75 -8.68
N PHE A 98 -6.03 15.00 -9.20
CA PHE A 98 -6.76 16.24 -9.04
C PHE A 98 -7.92 16.01 -8.08
N GLY A 99 -7.95 16.72 -6.95
CA GLY A 99 -8.97 16.55 -5.91
C GLY A 99 -9.84 17.81 -5.75
N VAL A 100 -10.41 18.01 -4.56
CA VAL A 100 -11.23 19.20 -4.20
C VAL A 100 -10.49 20.54 -4.39
N GLN A 101 -9.14 20.53 -4.46
CA GLN A 101 -8.31 21.69 -4.80
C GLN A 101 -7.88 21.71 -6.28
N GLU A 102 -8.67 21.09 -7.17
CA GLU A 102 -8.46 21.02 -8.61
C GLU A 102 -7.94 22.34 -9.18
N GLN A 103 -8.68 23.43 -8.92
CA GLN A 103 -8.32 24.78 -9.36
C GLN A 103 -6.91 25.20 -8.94
N ARG A 104 -6.55 24.98 -7.67
CA ARG A 104 -5.29 25.46 -7.08
C ARG A 104 -4.10 24.63 -7.53
N SER A 105 -4.29 23.32 -7.68
CA SER A 105 -3.28 22.40 -8.22
C SER A 105 -3.05 22.65 -9.72
N LEU A 106 -4.11 22.91 -10.48
CA LEU A 106 -4.03 23.30 -11.89
C LEU A 106 -3.31 24.65 -12.04
N GLU A 107 -3.67 25.64 -11.24
CA GLU A 107 -3.03 26.97 -11.22
C GLU A 107 -1.54 26.89 -10.85
N ALA A 108 -1.17 26.08 -9.85
CA ALA A 108 0.23 25.89 -9.48
C ALA A 108 1.03 25.19 -10.59
N MET A 109 0.46 24.17 -11.25
CA MET A 109 1.10 23.47 -12.35
C MET A 109 1.24 24.36 -13.59
N MET A 110 0.20 25.15 -13.94
CA MET A 110 0.27 26.14 -15.02
C MET A 110 1.27 27.25 -14.71
N SER A 111 1.31 27.76 -13.48
CA SER A 111 2.28 28.77 -13.07
C SER A 111 3.73 28.26 -13.18
N ALA A 112 3.98 26.98 -12.85
CA ALA A 112 5.29 26.37 -13.00
C ALA A 112 5.67 26.14 -14.47
N ALA A 113 4.72 25.74 -15.31
CA ALA A 113 4.94 25.54 -16.74
C ALA A 113 5.20 26.87 -17.48
N VAL A 114 4.43 27.92 -17.19
CA VAL A 114 4.61 29.26 -17.79
C VAL A 114 5.94 29.90 -17.37
N GLY A 115 6.48 29.58 -16.19
CA GLY A 115 7.80 30.03 -15.76
C GLY A 115 8.98 29.36 -16.49
N ALA A 116 8.78 28.19 -17.10
CA ALA A 116 9.83 27.44 -17.80
C ALA A 116 10.07 27.94 -19.24
N ASP A 117 9.07 28.57 -19.87
CA ASP A 117 9.13 29.02 -21.27
C ASP A 117 9.92 30.34 -21.47
N PHE A 118 10.32 31.03 -20.40
CA PHE A 118 11.04 32.31 -20.48
C PHE A 118 12.57 32.22 -20.39
N HIS A 119 13.15 31.00 -20.44
CA HIS A 119 14.60 30.79 -20.47
C HIS A 119 15.11 30.14 -21.77
N PHE A 120 14.58 30.54 -22.92
CA PHE A 120 15.25 30.36 -24.20
C PHE A 120 15.29 31.69 -24.98
N SER A 121 16.29 32.52 -24.70
CA SER A 121 16.75 33.56 -25.62
C SER A 121 18.26 33.72 -25.54
N SER A 122 18.90 33.30 -26.65
CA SER A 122 20.24 33.59 -27.20
C SER A 122 21.47 33.64 -26.30
#